data_AF-E0SIG8-F1
#
_entry.id   AF-E0SIG8-F1
#
_cell.length_a   1.000
_cell.length_b   1.000
_cell.length_c   1.000
_cell.angle_alpha   90.00
_cell.angle_beta   90.00
_cell.angle_gamma   90.00
#
_symmetry.space_group_name_H-M   'P 1'
#
loop_
_entity.id
_entity.type
_entity.pdbx_description
1 polymer ?
#
loop_
_entity_poly.entity_id
_entity_poly.type
_entity_poly.pdbx_seq_one_letter_code
_entity_poly.pdbx_strand_id
1 'polypeptide(L)' 'MSKPSAPNTLEIAGQPAVISYVSELGAFRGKFLGLAGYCDFVSDSIQGLKKEGVISLREYLDDCSAAGIEPYTK' A
#
# COMPACT_ATOMS: atom_id res chain seq x y z
N MET A 1 24.00 1.37 5.93
CA MET A 1 23.89 0.32 4.90
C MET A 1 22.42 0.23 4.53
N SER A 2 22.05 0.65 3.32
CA SER A 2 20.65 0.64 2.88
C SER A 2 20.21 -0.80 2.71
N LYS A 3 19.20 -1.22 3.46
CA LYS A 3 18.59 -2.55 3.35
C LYS A 3 18.16 -2.74 1.88
N PRO A 4 18.47 -3.87 1.21
CA PRO A 4 18.03 -4.08 -0.16
C PRO A 4 16.51 -3.96 -0.21
N SER A 5 16.02 -2.98 -0.98
CA SER A 5 14.59 -2.85 -1.27
C SER A 5 14.19 -4.12 -2.00
N ALA A 6 13.16 -4.81 -1.51
CA ALA A 6 12.56 -5.90 -2.26
C ALA A 6 12.23 -5.38 -3.67
N PRO A 7 12.42 -6.18 -4.74
CA PRO A 7 12.07 -5.74 -6.08
C PRO A 7 10.58 -5.40 -6.15
N ASN A 8 10.21 -4.48 -7.05
CA ASN A 8 8.83 -4.06 -7.30
C ASN A 8 8.13 -3.39 -6.09
N THR A 9 8.85 -2.54 -5.36
CA THR A 9 8.26 -1.72 -4.29
C THR A 9 8.06 -0.27 -4.72
N LEU A 10 7.02 0.37 -4.18
CA LEU A 10 6.79 1.81 -4.26
C LEU A 10 6.64 2.38 -2.84
N GLU A 11 7.18 3.58 -2.63
CA GLU A 11 6.87 4.36 -1.44
C GLU A 11 5.73 5.32 -1.75
N ILE A 12 4.68 5.31 -0.91
CA ILE A 12 3.49 6.13 -1.06
C ILE A 12 3.20 6.78 0.28
N ALA A 13 3.26 8.12 0.34
CA ALA A 13 3.11 8.89 1.57
C ALA A 13 4.03 8.43 2.72
N GLY A 14 5.27 8.02 2.40
CA GLY A 14 6.24 7.49 3.38
C GLY A 14 6.02 6.03 3.77
N GLN A 15 4.95 5.38 3.28
CA GLN A 15 4.67 3.97 3.56
C GLN A 15 5.10 3.08 2.39
N PRO A 16 5.91 2.02 2.63
CA PRO A 16 6.30 1.09 1.58
C PRO A 16 5.15 0.15 1.18
N ALA A 17 4.98 -0.06 -0.11
CA ALA A 17 4.06 -1.04 -0.70
C ALA A 17 4.79 -1.95 -1.69
N VAL A 18 4.42 -3.23 -1.72
CA VAL A 18 4.84 -4.18 -2.76
C VAL A 18 3.82 -4.17 -3.90
N ILE A 19 4.30 -4.16 -5.13
CA ILE A 19 3.50 -4.14 -6.34
C ILE A 19 3.55 -5.50 -7.03
N SER A 20 2.39 -6.02 -7.43
CA SER A 20 2.24 -7.27 -8.17
C SER A 20 1.27 -7.07 -9.33
N TYR A 21 1.56 -7.65 -10.49
CA TYR A 21 0.60 -7.67 -11.60
C TYR A 21 -0.44 -8.77 -11.36
N VAL A 22 -1.72 -8.46 -11.57
CA VAL A 22 -2.84 -9.39 -11.44
C VAL A 22 -3.44 -9.58 -12.83
N SER A 23 -3.15 -10.73 -13.45
CA SER A 23 -3.52 -11.05 -14.83
C SER A 23 -5.02 -11.00 -15.07
N GLU A 24 -5.82 -11.44 -14.10
CA GLU A 24 -7.28 -11.50 -14.17
C GLU A 24 -7.90 -10.10 -14.22
N LEU A 25 -7.20 -9.11 -13.69
CA LEU A 25 -7.63 -7.70 -13.67
C LEU A 25 -6.97 -6.87 -14.78
N GLY A 26 -5.94 -7.40 -15.45
CA GLY A 26 -5.13 -6.63 -16.38
C GLY A 26 -4.43 -5.43 -15.72
N ALA A 27 -4.21 -5.47 -14.41
CA ALA A 27 -3.81 -4.31 -13.60
C ALA A 27 -2.76 -4.68 -12.55
N PHE A 28 -2.15 -3.66 -11.95
CA PHE A 28 -1.24 -3.82 -10.82
C PHE A 28 -2.01 -3.69 -9.51
N ARG A 29 -1.74 -4.58 -8.57
CA ARG A 29 -2.15 -4.47 -7.17
C ARG A 29 -0.95 -4.05 -6.32
N GLY A 30 -1.10 -2.95 -5.60
CA GLY A 30 -0.20 -2.57 -4.53
C GLY A 30 -0.73 -3.04 -3.17
N LYS A 31 0.16 -3.53 -2.30
CA LYS A 31 -0.18 -3.90 -0.92
C LYS A 31 0.81 -3.23 0.03
N PHE A 32 0.31 -2.47 1.00
CA PHE A 32 1.16 -1.84 2.00
C PHE A 32 1.81 -2.88 2.93
N LEU A 33 3.08 -2.66 3.25
CA LEU A 33 3.88 -3.48 4.15
C LEU A 33 3.88 -2.86 5.54
N GLY A 34 4.03 -3.67 6.59
CA GLY A 34 4.17 -3.18 7.98
C GLY A 34 2.89 -2.61 8.61
N LEU A 35 1.74 -2.78 7.97
CA LEU A 35 0.44 -2.49 8.56
C LEU A 35 -0.06 -3.69 9.37
N ALA A 36 -0.72 -3.43 10.50
CA ALA A 36 -1.35 -4.46 11.32
C ALA A 36 -2.53 -5.15 10.62
N GLY A 37 -3.18 -4.42 9.70
CA GLY A 37 -4.29 -4.90 8.88
C GLY A 37 -3.95 -5.01 7.39
N TYR A 38 -5.00 -5.24 6.61
CA TYR A 38 -4.90 -5.35 5.15
C TYR A 38 -5.29 -4.03 4.49
N CYS A 39 -4.36 -3.43 3.75
CA CYS A 39 -4.61 -2.28 2.90
C CYS A 39 -3.93 -2.53 1.55
N ASP A 40 -4.75 -2.69 0.52
CA ASP A 40 -4.34 -2.83 -0.88
C ASP A 40 -5.03 -1.79 -1.76
N PHE A 41 -4.49 -1.61 -2.96
CA PHE A 41 -4.99 -0.69 -3.97
C PHE A 41 -4.68 -1.25 -5.36
N VAL A 42 -5.46 -0.86 -6.36
CA VAL A 42 -5.34 -1.40 -7.72
C VAL A 42 -5.34 -0.27 -8.74
N SER A 43 -4.47 -0.37 -9.75
CA SER A 43 -4.44 0.55 -10.88
C SER A 43 -3.73 -0.08 -12.07
N ASP A 44 -4.08 0.35 -13.28
CA ASP A 44 -3.44 -0.07 -14.55
C ASP A 44 -2.15 0.73 -14.87
N SER A 45 -1.86 1.77 -14.09
CA SER A 45 -0.73 2.68 -14.30
C SER A 45 0.00 3.03 -13.01
N ILE A 46 1.28 3.41 -13.13
CA ILE A 46 2.09 3.87 -12.00
C ILE A 46 1.53 5.15 -11.36
N GLN A 47 0.97 6.06 -12.17
CA GLN A 47 0.35 7.28 -11.67
C GLN A 47 -0.91 6.96 -10.86
N GLY A 48 -1.76 6.06 -11.36
CA GLY A 48 -2.93 5.60 -10.62
C GLY A 48 -2.54 4.83 -9.36
N LEU A 49 -1.49 3.99 -9.38
CA LEU A 49 -1.01 3.31 -8.16
C LEU A 49 -0.65 4.30 -7.06
N LYS A 50 0.03 5.41 -7.40
CA LYS A 50 0.35 6.46 -6.42
C LYS A 50 -0.90 7.13 -5.90
N LYS A 51 -1.86 7.45 -6.77
CA LYS A 51 -3.11 8.12 -6.39
C LYS A 51 -3.98 7.23 -5.50
N GLU A 52 -4.29 6.03 -5.97
CA GLU A 52 -5.12 5.06 -5.25
C GLU A 52 -4.44 4.63 -3.94
N GLY A 53 -3.12 4.43 -3.94
CA GLY A 53 -2.39 4.12 -2.71
C GLY A 53 -2.49 5.21 -1.65
N VAL A 54 -2.44 6.51 -2.03
CA VAL A 54 -2.64 7.61 -1.06
C VAL A 54 -4.04 7.58 -0.46
N ILE A 55 -5.06 7.32 -1.29
CA ILE A 55 -6.45 7.25 -0.86
C ILE A 55 -6.65 6.07 0.09
N SER A 56 -6.27 4.87 -0.34
CA SER A 56 -6.44 3.63 0.46
C SER A 56 -5.67 3.69 1.78
N LEU A 57 -4.45 4.24 1.80
CA LEU A 57 -3.69 4.39 3.04
C LEU A 57 -4.39 5.35 4.00
N ARG A 58 -4.87 6.49 3.49
CA ARG A 58 -5.56 7.48 4.32
C ARG A 58 -6.81 6.89 4.95
N GLU A 59 -7.66 6.24 4.15
CA GLU A 59 -8.90 5.61 4.65
C GLU A 59 -8.58 4.54 5.70
N TYR A 60 -7.59 3.69 5.45
CA TYR A 60 -7.15 2.69 6.42
C TYR A 60 -6.70 3.32 7.77
N LEU A 61 -5.92 4.41 7.73
CA LEU A 61 -5.46 5.08 8.93
C LEU A 61 -6.59 5.81 9.67
N ASP A 62 -7.50 6.43 8.94
CA ASP A 62 -8.68 7.10 9.49
C ASP A 62 -9.59 6.07 10.19
N ASP A 63 -9.81 4.90 9.58
CA ASP A 63 -10.57 3.78 10.16
C ASP A 63 -9.90 3.21 11.41
N CYS A 64 -8.58 3.00 11.38
CA CYS A 64 -7.82 2.54 12.56
C CYS A 64 -7.95 3.54 13.72
N SER A 65 -7.82 4.84 13.43
CA SER A 65 -7.97 5.93 14.40
C SER A 65 -9.37 5.94 15.00
N ALA A 66 -10.42 5.84 14.18
CA ALA A 66 -11.81 5.80 14.62
C ALA A 66 -12.12 4.57 15.50
N ALA A 67 -11.48 3.44 15.23
CA ALA A 67 -11.63 2.20 15.98
C ALA A 67 -10.70 2.09 17.21
N GLY A 68 -9.76 3.03 17.42
CA GLY A 68 -8.75 2.94 18.47
C GLY A 68 -7.75 1.78 18.29
N ILE A 69 -7.48 1.40 17.04
CA ILE A 69 -6.58 0.32 16.67
C ILE A 69 -5.22 0.91 16.28
N GLU A 70 -4.12 0.28 16.73
CA GLU A 70 -2.77 0.62 16.27
C GLU A 70 -2.59 0.18 14.80
N PRO A 71 -2.40 1.11 13.84
CA PRO A 71 -2.40 0.77 12.42
C PRO A 71 -1.17 -0.02 11.95
N TYR A 72 -0.06 0.03 12.69
CA TYR A 72 1.22 -0.56 12.29
C TYR A 72 1.59 -1.79 13.13
N THR A 73 2.26 -2.75 12.50
CA THR A 73 2.89 -3.86 13.24
C THR A 73 4.07 -3.34 14.05
N LYS A 74 4.25 -3.84 15.27
CA LYS A 74 5.45 -3.59 16.09
C LYS A 74 6.71 -4.21 15.49
#